data_AF-A0A661VGL8-F1
#
_entry.id   AF-A0A661VGL8-F1
#
_cell.length_a   1.000
_cell.length_b   1.000
_cell.length_c   1.000
_cell.angle_alpha   90.00
_cell.angle_beta   90.00
_cell.angle_gamma   90.00
#
_symmetry.space_group_name_H-M   'P 1'
#
loop_
_entity.id
_entity.type
_entity.pdbx_description
1 polymer ?
#
loop_
_entity_poly.entity_id
_entity_poly.type
_entity_poly.pdbx_seq_one_letter_code
_entity_poly.pdbx_strand_id
1 'polypeptide(L)' 'MTMTLNRGDRILYRRDLRGLIQEAVVVERSPSGRYVKLKHPDGSAQWYSRSDILVLERLKGG' A
#
# COMPACT_ATOMS: atom_id res chain seq x y z
N MET A 1 9.58 -4.77 13.03
CA MET A 1 9.14 -3.36 13.00
C MET A 1 7.85 -3.28 12.22
N THR A 2 6.73 -2.85 12.82
CA THR A 2 5.45 -2.72 12.11
C THR A 2 5.41 -1.36 11.41
N MET A 3 5.54 -1.36 10.08
CA MET A 3 5.55 -0.12 9.30
C MET A 3 4.12 0.43 9.18
N THR A 4 3.85 1.55 9.88
CA THR A 4 2.56 2.25 9.84
C THR A 4 2.40 2.96 8.51
N LEU A 5 1.45 2.51 7.69
CA LEU A 5 1.06 3.18 6.44
C LEU A 5 0.15 4.36 6.75
N ASN A 6 0.46 5.54 6.21
CA ASN A 6 -0.30 6.78 6.38
C ASN A 6 -0.80 7.29 5.03
N ARG A 7 -1.88 8.07 5.05
CA ARG A 7 -2.41 8.71 3.85
C ARG A 7 -1.33 9.59 3.22
N GLY A 8 -1.14 9.46 1.90
CA GLY A 8 -0.10 10.15 1.14
C GLY A 8 1.19 9.35 0.99
N ASP A 9 1.40 8.27 1.76
CA ASP A 9 2.58 7.42 1.59
C ASP A 9 2.57 6.79 0.20
N ARG A 10 3.63 7.04 -0.57
CA ARG A 10 3.93 6.32 -1.80
C ARG A 10 4.79 5.10 -1.44
N ILE A 11 4.36 3.92 -1.84
CA ILE A 11 4.98 2.65 -1.44
C ILE A 11 5.21 1.73 -2.63
N LEU A 12 6.29 0.96 -2.56
CA LEU A 12 6.45 -0.27 -3.34
C LEU A 12 6.02 -1.44 -2.46
N TYR A 13 5.08 -2.24 -2.95
CA TYR A 13 4.53 -3.36 -2.21
C TYR A 13 4.37 -4.59 -3.09
N ARG A 14 4.33 -5.75 -2.45
CA ARG A 14 4.04 -7.05 -3.07
C ARG A 14 2.75 -7.62 -2.49
N ARG A 15 1.82 -8.04 -3.35
CA ARG A 15 0.49 -8.56 -2.96
C ARG A 15 0.45 -10.08 -2.72
N ASP A 16 1.33 -10.85 -3.35
CA ASP A 16 1.30 -12.30 -3.27
C ASP A 16 2.70 -12.94 -3.32
N LEU A 17 2.76 -14.25 -3.10
CA LEU A 17 3.99 -15.05 -3.20
C LEU A 17 4.52 -15.14 -4.64
N ARG A 18 3.73 -14.72 -5.65
CA ARG A 18 4.13 -14.75 -7.07
C ARG A 18 5.06 -13.59 -7.44
N GLY A 19 5.27 -12.64 -6.54
CA GLY A 19 6.38 -11.69 -6.68
C GLY A 19 6.03 -10.41 -7.43
N LEU A 20 4.76 -10.15 -7.76
CA LEU A 20 4.44 -8.91 -8.47
C LEU A 20 4.61 -7.71 -7.52
N ILE A 21 5.64 -6.92 -7.79
CA ILE A 21 5.91 -5.66 -7.10
C ILE A 21 5.14 -4.56 -7.83
N GLN A 22 4.37 -3.80 -7.07
CA GLN A 22 3.59 -2.69 -7.57
C GLN A 22 3.86 -1.44 -6.77
N GLU A 23 3.77 -0.30 -7.44
CA GLU A 23 3.80 1.00 -6.80
C GLU A 23 2.37 1.46 -6.52
N ALA A 24 2.13 2.04 -5.34
CA ALA A 24 0.85 2.65 -5.04
C ALA A 24 0.97 3.79 -4.03
N VAL A 25 -0.06 4.63 -3.96
CA VAL A 25 -0.23 5.66 -2.94
C VAL A 25 -1.33 5.24 -1.97
N VAL A 26 -1.04 5.29 -0.68
CA VAL A 26 -2.04 5.09 0.37
C VAL A 26 -2.98 6.29 0.37
N VAL A 27 -4.25 6.10 0.01
CA VAL A 27 -5.23 7.19 -0.01
C VAL A 27 -6.14 7.17 1.21
N GLU A 28 -6.34 6.01 1.82
CA GLU A 28 -7.25 5.84 2.94
C GLU A 28 -6.90 4.61 3.79
N ARG A 29 -7.34 4.62 5.05
CA ARG A 29 -7.28 3.49 5.97
C ARG A 29 -8.64 3.23 6.57
N SER A 30 -8.97 1.96 6.71
CA SER A 30 -10.16 1.56 7.49
C SER A 30 -10.01 1.98 8.96
N PRO A 31 -11.11 2.27 9.67
CA PRO A 31 -11.07 2.62 11.10
C PRO A 31 -10.38 1.57 11.97
N SER A 32 -10.49 0.29 11.60
CA SER A 32 -9.83 -0.83 12.29
C SER A 32 -8.34 -0.96 11.96
N GLY A 33 -7.83 -0.24 10.96
CA GLY A 33 -6.48 -0.36 10.43
C GLY A 33 -6.20 -1.68 9.69
N ARG A 34 -7.18 -2.58 9.58
CA ARG A 34 -7.01 -3.89 8.91
C ARG A 34 -6.94 -3.78 7.40
N TYR A 35 -7.53 -2.74 6.83
CA TYR A 35 -7.54 -2.48 5.39
C TYR A 35 -6.95 -1.12 5.07
N VAL A 36 -6.31 -1.05 3.90
CA VAL A 36 -5.73 0.16 3.32
C VAL A 36 -6.23 0.30 1.89
N LYS A 37 -6.58 1.51 1.49
CA LYS A 37 -6.94 1.81 0.10
C LYS A 37 -5.70 2.32 -0.61
N LEU A 38 -5.30 1.61 -1.66
CA LEU A 38 -4.14 1.93 -2.49
C LEU A 38 -4.63 2.45 -3.83
N LYS A 39 -4.07 3.58 -4.27
CA LYS A 39 -4.25 4.13 -5.60
C LYS A 39 -3.03 3.80 -6.45
N HIS A 40 -3.25 3.17 -7.58
CA HIS A 40 -2.21 2.75 -8.53
C HIS A 40 -1.92 3.85 -9.57
N PRO A 41 -0.78 3.77 -10.30
CA PRO A 41 -0.42 4.74 -11.33
C PRO A 41 -1.42 4.83 -12.49
N ASP A 42 -2.17 3.75 -12.75
CA ASP A 42 -3.25 3.72 -13.75
C ASP A 42 -4.51 4.51 -13.31
N GLY A 43 -4.50 5.08 -12.10
CA GLY A 43 -5.59 5.86 -11.53
C GLY A 43 -6.62 5.02 -10.78
N SER A 44 -6.58 3.69 -10.90
CA SER A 44 -7.46 2.79 -10.16
C SER A 44 -7.14 2.83 -8.65
N ALA A 45 -8.17 2.61 -7.83
CA ALA A 45 -8.00 2.53 -6.39
C ALA A 45 -8.75 1.33 -5.81
N GLN A 46 -8.06 0.51 -5.03
CA GLN A 46 -8.60 -0.72 -4.47
C GLN A 46 -8.24 -0.86 -2.98
N TRP A 47 -9.16 -1.47 -2.23
CA TRP A 47 -8.92 -1.85 -0.84
C TRP A 47 -8.16 -3.18 -0.76
N TYR A 48 -7.13 -3.21 0.07
CA TYR A 48 -6.37 -4.42 0.38
C TYR A 48 -6.33 -4.65 1.88
N SER A 49 -6.33 -5.93 2.29
CA SER A 49 -5.99 -6.27 3.65
C SER A 49 -4.53 -5.92 3.90
N ARG A 50 -4.24 -5.33 5.06
CA ARG A 50 -2.88 -4.99 5.47
C ARG A 50 -1.99 -6.23 5.59
N SER A 51 -2.58 -7.39 5.90
CA SER A 51 -1.89 -8.69 5.98
C SER A 51 -1.45 -9.22 4.61
N ASP A 52 -2.15 -8.81 3.55
CA ASP A 52 -1.94 -9.36 2.21
C ASP A 52 -0.88 -8.55 1.44
N ILE A 53 -0.47 -7.40 2.00
CA ILE A 53 0.52 -6.53 1.36
C ILE A 53 1.82 -6.52 2.17
N LEU A 54 2.90 -6.91 1.50
CA LEU A 54 4.25 -6.73 2.01
C LEU A 54 4.81 -5.41 1.46
N VAL A 55 4.99 -4.43 2.34
CA VAL A 55 5.62 -3.16 1.98
C VAL A 55 7.12 -3.38 1.90
N LEU A 56 7.69 -3.15 0.73
CA LEU A 56 9.13 -3.30 0.47
C LEU A 56 9.85 -1.98 0.75
N GLU A 57 9.29 -0.88 0.28
CA GLU A 57 9.90 0.45 0.41
C GLU A 57 8.83 1.55 0.49
N ARG A 58 9.13 2.61 1.24
CA ARG A 58 8.39 3.88 1.18
C ARG A 58 9.19 4.86 0.33
N LEU A 59 8.61 5.24 -0.80
CA LEU A 59 9.20 6.21 -1.70
C LEU A 59 9.00 7.61 -1.10
N LYS A 60 10.10 8.34 -0.87
CA LYS A 60 10.03 9.76 -0.49
C LYS A 60 9.58 10.55 -1.72
N GLY A 61 8.56 11.39 -1.57
CA GLY A 61 8.26 12.41 -2.57
C GLY A 61 9.47 13.33 -2.70
N GLY A 62 10.05 13.39 -3.89
CA GLY A 62 11.04 14.40 -4.26
C GLY A 62 10.40 15.75 -4.48
#